data_AF-A0A103XZT9-F1
#
_entry.id   AF-A0A103XZT9-F1
#
_cell.length_a   1.000
_cell.length_b   1.000
_cell.length_c   1.000
_cell.angle_alpha   90.00
_cell.angle_beta   90.00
_cell.angle_gamma   90.00
#
_symmetry.space_group_name_H-M   'P 1'
#
loop_
_entity.id
_entity.type
_entity.pdbx_description
1 polymer ?
#
loop_
_entity_poly.entity_id
_entity_poly.type
_entity_poly.pdbx_seq_one_letter_code
_entity_poly.pdbx_strand_id
1 'polypeptide(L)'
;MPKVKTNRVKYPEGWELIEPTLRELQGKMREAENDPHDGKRKCETMWPIFKIAHQKSRYIFDLYHRRKEISSELYEFCLDQGYADRNIIAKWKKAR
;
A
#
# COMPACT_ATOMS: atom_id res chain seq x y z
N MET A 1 3.68 8.01 1.15
CA MET A 1 2.85 7.71 2.35
C MET A 1 1.38 7.97 2.04
N PRO A 2 0.42 7.29 2.69
CA PRO A 2 -1.00 7.61 2.53
C PRO A 2 -1.29 9.02 3.09
N LYS A 3 -2.33 9.66 2.56
CA LYS A 3 -2.75 11.00 3.02
C LYS A 3 -3.16 10.96 4.50
N VAL A 4 -2.88 12.06 5.21
CA VAL A 4 -3.28 12.21 6.61
C VAL A 4 -4.79 12.15 6.72
N LYS A 5 -5.30 11.33 7.66
CA LYS A 5 -6.74 11.22 7.92
C LYS A 5 -7.26 12.57 8.43
N THR A 6 -8.26 13.11 7.75
CA THR A 6 -9.00 14.30 8.20
C THR A 6 -10.47 13.94 8.37
N ASN A 7 -11.22 14.71 9.18
CA ASN A 7 -12.65 14.48 9.42
C ASN A 7 -13.52 14.52 8.15
N ARG A 8 -12.96 14.93 7.01
CA ARG A 8 -13.66 14.99 5.71
C ARG A 8 -13.58 13.68 4.93
N VAL A 9 -12.74 12.73 5.34
CA VAL A 9 -12.56 11.46 4.64
C VAL A 9 -13.73 10.55 4.95
N LYS A 10 -14.54 10.25 3.95
CA LYS A 10 -15.58 9.21 4.01
C LYS A 10 -14.97 7.90 3.51
N TYR A 11 -15.06 6.85 4.31
CA TYR A 11 -14.57 5.53 3.94
C TYR A 11 -15.67 4.76 3.19
N PRO A 12 -15.36 4.15 2.03
CA PRO A 12 -16.30 3.28 1.33
C PRO A 12 -16.58 1.98 2.11
N GLU A 13 -17.64 1.29 1.72
CA GLU A 13 -17.99 -0.03 2.25
C GLU A 13 -16.84 -1.03 2.09
N GLY A 14 -16.64 -1.88 3.09
CA GLY A 14 -15.59 -2.90 3.11
C GLY A 14 -14.20 -2.39 3.56
N TRP A 15 -14.05 -1.09 3.84
CA TRP A 15 -12.80 -0.53 4.36
C TRP A 15 -12.33 -1.20 5.66
N GLU A 16 -13.25 -1.51 6.57
CA GLU A 16 -12.96 -2.12 7.88
C GLU A 16 -12.25 -3.48 7.76
N LEU A 17 -12.47 -4.20 6.66
CA LEU A 17 -11.87 -5.52 6.43
C LEU A 17 -10.41 -5.43 5.99
N ILE A 18 -10.04 -4.37 5.27
CA ILE A 18 -8.69 -4.18 4.71
C ILE A 18 -7.82 -3.26 5.58
N GLU A 19 -8.45 -2.40 6.38
CA GLU A 19 -7.78 -1.41 7.20
C GLU A 19 -6.72 -2.01 8.17
N PRO A 20 -7.00 -3.11 8.91
CA PRO A 20 -6.02 -3.67 9.83
C PRO A 20 -4.72 -4.06 9.13
N THR A 21 -4.81 -4.74 7.98
CA THR A 21 -3.65 -5.14 7.18
C THR A 21 -2.89 -3.94 6.62
N LEU A 22 -3.61 -2.92 6.13
CA LEU A 22 -2.97 -1.69 5.64
C LEU A 22 -2.25 -0.92 6.75
N ARG A 23 -2.80 -0.90 7.96
CA ARG A 23 -2.17 -0.27 9.13
C ARG A 23 -0.93 -1.02 9.57
N GLU A 24 -0.96 -2.35 9.56
CA GLU A 24 0.21 -3.18 9.85
C GLU A 24 1.35 -2.92 8.86
N LEU A 25 1.04 -2.89 7.55
CA LEU A 25 2.02 -2.57 6.52
C LEU A 25 2.57 -1.14 6.64
N GLN A 26 1.74 -0.19 7.08
CA GLN A 26 2.19 1.17 7.36
C GLN A 26 3.09 1.23 8.60
N GLY A 27 2.80 0.44 9.65
CA GLY A 27 3.66 0.28 10.81
C GLY A 27 5.04 -0.23 10.40
N LYS A 28 5.08 -1.32 9.61
CA LYS A 28 6.32 -1.87 9.04
C LYS A 28 7.09 -0.86 8.19
N MET A 29 6.40 -0.01 7.43
CA MET A 29 7.05 1.05 6.66
C MET A 29 7.75 2.04 7.59
N ARG A 30 7.07 2.49 8.64
CA ARG A 30 7.62 3.43 9.63
C ARG A 30 8.81 2.82 10.39
N GLU A 31 8.75 1.54 10.72
CA GLU A 31 9.87 0.81 11.31
C GLU A 31 11.07 0.78 10.35
N ALA A 32 10.85 0.43 9.08
CA ALA A 32 11.90 0.41 8.06
C ALA A 32 12.52 1.79 7.80
N GLU A 33 11.73 2.86 7.88
CA GLU A 33 12.22 4.24 7.76
C GLU A 33 13.07 4.68 8.95
N ASN A 34 12.79 4.18 10.16
CA ASN A 34 13.54 4.50 11.38
C ASN A 34 14.70 3.52 11.64
N ASP A 35 14.81 2.44 10.88
CA ASP A 35 15.82 1.40 11.07
C ASP A 35 17.23 1.98 10.85
N PRO A 36 18.14 1.87 11.84
CA PRO A 36 19.49 2.37 11.68
C PRO A 36 20.19 1.73 10.48
N HIS A 37 21.01 2.54 9.82
CA HIS A 37 21.68 2.17 8.58
C HIS A 37 23.07 1.54 8.82
N ASP A 38 23.41 1.24 10.09
CA ASP A 38 24.73 0.79 10.48
C ASP A 38 25.09 -0.55 9.84
N GLY A 39 26.24 -0.58 9.16
CA GLY A 39 26.75 -1.75 8.46
C GLY A 39 26.06 -2.08 7.13
N LYS A 40 25.03 -1.32 6.71
CA LYS A 40 24.34 -1.52 5.42
C LYS A 40 24.86 -0.56 4.36
N ARG A 41 24.87 -1.01 3.10
CA ARG A 41 25.13 -0.11 1.97
C ARG A 41 23.96 0.87 1.81
N LYS A 42 24.23 2.07 1.30
CA LYS A 42 23.20 3.09 1.01
C LYS A 42 22.01 2.55 0.18
N CYS A 43 22.26 1.59 -0.72
CA CYS A 43 21.19 0.98 -1.50
C CYS A 43 20.36 -0.01 -0.69
N GLU A 44 20.99 -0.75 0.23
CA GLU A 44 20.37 -1.81 1.01
C GLU A 44 19.40 -1.27 2.06
N THR A 45 19.64 -0.06 2.56
CA THR A 45 18.73 0.62 3.48
C THR A 45 17.37 0.91 2.83
N MET A 46 17.34 1.10 1.51
CA MET A 46 16.09 1.37 0.77
C MET A 46 15.32 0.09 0.37
N TRP A 47 15.97 -1.09 0.35
CA TRP A 47 15.32 -2.32 -0.11
C TRP A 47 14.08 -2.70 0.70
N PRO A 48 14.08 -2.63 2.05
CA PRO A 48 12.89 -2.89 2.85
C PRO A 48 11.74 -1.93 2.51
N ILE A 49 12.05 -0.65 2.30
CA ILE A 49 11.06 0.38 1.92
C ILE A 49 10.39 0.01 0.60
N PHE A 50 11.17 -0.32 -0.43
CA PHE A 50 10.63 -0.74 -1.73
C PHE A 50 9.84 -2.05 -1.65
N LYS A 51 10.31 -3.02 -0.84
CA LYS A 51 9.62 -4.29 -0.60
C LYS A 51 8.24 -4.06 0.02
N ILE A 52 8.15 -3.22 1.04
CA ILE A 52 6.87 -2.90 1.72
C ILE A 52 5.95 -2.09 0.80
N ALA A 53 6.47 -1.12 0.06
CA ALA A 53 5.69 -0.35 -0.91
C ALA A 53 5.08 -1.25 -2.01
N HIS A 54 5.87 -2.20 -2.50
CA HIS A 54 5.42 -3.23 -3.44
C HIS A 54 4.35 -4.12 -2.81
N GLN A 55 4.60 -4.66 -1.62
CA GLN A 55 3.67 -5.54 -0.90
C GLN A 55 2.32 -4.87 -0.68
N LYS A 56 2.32 -3.60 -0.26
CA LYS A 56 1.10 -2.81 -0.04
C LYS A 56 0.30 -2.63 -1.33
N SER A 57 0.95 -2.25 -2.42
CA SER A 57 0.30 -2.12 -3.73
C SER A 57 -0.22 -3.46 -4.25
N ARG A 58 0.52 -4.55 -3.99
CA ARG A 58 0.15 -5.89 -4.44
C ARG A 58 -1.06 -6.44 -3.70
N TYR A 59 -1.16 -6.18 -2.41
CA TYR A 59 -2.31 -6.56 -1.59
C TYR A 59 -3.62 -5.98 -2.16
N ILE A 60 -3.66 -4.68 -2.41
CA ILE A 60 -4.84 -4.01 -3.01
C ILE A 60 -5.12 -4.54 -4.43
N PHE A 61 -4.08 -4.72 -5.24
CA PHE A 61 -4.23 -5.26 -6.60
C PHE A 61 -4.84 -6.66 -6.59
N ASP A 62 -4.34 -7.57 -5.75
CA ASP A 62 -4.81 -8.95 -5.67
C ASP A 62 -6.26 -9.01 -5.15
N LEU A 63 -6.63 -8.19 -4.17
CA LEU A 63 -8.00 -8.12 -3.65
C LEU A 63 -9.00 -7.68 -4.72
N TYR A 64 -8.65 -6.71 -5.56
CA TYR A 64 -9.56 -6.21 -6.60
C TYR A 64 -9.53 -7.08 -7.87
N HIS A 65 -8.35 -7.36 -8.42
CA HIS A 65 -8.23 -7.99 -9.73
C HIS A 65 -8.22 -9.52 -9.72
N ARG A 66 -7.78 -10.16 -8.63
CA ARG A 66 -7.72 -11.62 -8.55
C ARG A 66 -8.87 -12.19 -7.74
N ARG A 67 -9.06 -11.71 -6.51
CA ARG A 67 -10.06 -12.24 -5.58
C ARG A 67 -11.44 -11.60 -5.70
N LYS A 68 -11.50 -10.36 -6.20
CA LYS A 68 -12.73 -9.55 -6.34
C LYS A 68 -13.47 -9.38 -5.00
N GLU A 69 -12.72 -9.24 -3.91
CA GLU A 69 -13.26 -9.08 -2.54
C GLU A 69 -13.59 -7.63 -2.21
N ILE A 70 -13.10 -6.67 -2.98
CA ILE A 70 -13.34 -5.23 -2.77
C ILE A 70 -14.07 -4.60 -3.96
N SER A 71 -14.89 -3.60 -3.67
CA SER A 71 -15.62 -2.82 -4.69
C SER A 71 -14.66 -1.93 -5.49
N SER A 72 -15.09 -1.53 -6.69
CA SER A 72 -14.36 -0.56 -7.52
C SER A 72 -14.18 0.79 -6.80
N GLU A 73 -15.18 1.19 -6.01
CA GLU A 73 -15.13 2.43 -5.22
C GLU A 73 -14.04 2.37 -4.14
N LEU A 74 -13.98 1.27 -3.38
CA LEU A 74 -12.95 1.07 -2.36
C LEU A 74 -11.55 0.98 -2.98
N TYR A 75 -11.43 0.35 -4.14
CA TYR A 75 -10.18 0.27 -4.89
C TYR A 75 -9.69 1.65 -5.34
N GLU A 76 -10.54 2.47 -5.97
CA GLU A 76 -10.18 3.83 -6.39
C GLU A 76 -9.87 4.73 -5.19
N PHE A 77 -10.65 4.61 -4.10
CA PHE A 77 -10.34 5.29 -2.85
C PHE A 77 -8.93 4.95 -2.33
N CYS A 78 -8.55 3.67 -2.36
CA CYS A 78 -7.21 3.25 -1.93
C CYS A 78 -6.10 3.87 -2.81
N LEU A 79 -6.34 4.02 -4.11
CA LEU A 79 -5.39 4.67 -5.02
C LEU A 79 -5.30 6.18 -4.74
N ASP A 80 -6.42 6.86 -4.54
CA ASP A 80 -6.48 8.30 -4.29
C ASP A 80 -5.88 8.72 -2.94
N GLN A 81 -6.03 7.87 -1.93
CA GLN A 81 -5.42 8.06 -0.63
C GLN A 81 -3.94 7.63 -0.59
N GLY A 82 -3.40 7.03 -1.64
CA GLY A 82 -2.00 6.59 -1.71
C GLY A 82 -1.71 5.30 -0.95
N TYR A 83 -2.72 4.45 -0.73
CA TYR A 83 -2.54 3.10 -0.22
C TYR A 83 -1.98 2.14 -1.28
N ALA A 84 -2.14 2.42 -2.57
CA ALA A 84 -1.52 1.67 -3.65
C ALA A 84 -1.01 2.59 -4.77
N ASP A 85 -0.01 2.11 -5.52
CA ASP A 85 0.61 2.87 -6.62
C ASP A 85 -0.02 2.54 -7.98
N ARG A 86 -0.66 3.55 -8.59
CA ARG A 86 -1.31 3.45 -9.91
C ARG A 86 -0.32 3.01 -11.01
N ASN A 87 0.91 3.52 -10.98
CA ASN A 87 1.91 3.27 -12.01
C ASN A 87 2.43 1.83 -11.94
N ILE A 88 2.72 1.34 -10.74
CA ILE A 88 3.17 -0.04 -10.54
C ILE A 88 2.07 -1.01 -10.97
N ILE A 89 0.82 -0.75 -10.57
CA ILE A 89 -0.32 -1.58 -10.95
C ILE A 89 -0.49 -1.61 -12.47
N ALA A 90 -0.36 -0.46 -13.14
CA ALA A 90 -0.43 -0.40 -14.60
C ALA A 90 0.64 -1.28 -15.27
N LYS A 91 1.83 -1.42 -14.67
CA LYS A 91 2.87 -2.34 -15.18
C LYS A 91 2.48 -3.81 -15.00
N TRP A 92 1.90 -4.19 -13.87
CA TRP A 92 1.42 -5.57 -13.68
C TRP A 92 0.28 -5.96 -14.62
N LYS A 93 -0.57 -5.01 -14.99
CA LYS A 93 -1.62 -5.22 -15.98
C LYS A 93 -1.07 -5.45 -17.39
N LYS A 94 0.09 -4.89 -17.74
CA LYS A 94 0.72 -5.08 -19.06
C LYS A 94 1.49 -6.39 -19.18
N ALA A 95 2.02 -6.90 -18.07
CA ALA A 95 2.76 -8.16 -18.05
C ALA A 95 1.85 -9.40 -18.13
N ARG A 96 0.53 -9.19 -18.16
CA ARG A 96 -0.50 -10.23 -18.24
C ARG A 96 -1.28 -10.04 -19.52
#